data_AF-A0AA40AXW4-F1
#
_entry.id   AF-A0AA40AXW4-F1
#
_cell.length_a   1.000
_cell.length_b   1.000
_cell.length_c   1.000
_cell.angle_alpha   90.00
_cell.angle_beta   90.00
_cell.angle_gamma   90.00
#
_symmetry.space_group_name_H-M   'P 1'
#
loop_
_entity.id
_entity.type
_entity.pdbx_description
1 polymer ?
#
loop_
_entity_poly.entity_id
_entity_poly.type
_entity_poly.pdbx_seq_one_letter_code
_entity_poly.pdbx_strand_id
1 'polypeptide(L)'
;MPTYTNLDLVKQCDKFPYPHTEPEVYAREVSTYFKFHVEGCDSVLGFMLPSVVQGFQWPDFWSVDYEQKTVLLRGANFEERNENMGWRDELYPVYGGGIASGDTPFESILREATEEASFSKDYVSKNAKCCGVVSYFDVRDERAAPGAEIGLLQPECIYVYDLEVPEDFVPRPEDMEAEDFRLWGIPELQMALRNGEFKTNCALVLLDFFIRYSIVI
;
A
#
# COMPACT_ATOMS: atom_id res chain seq x y z
N MET A 1 -3.38 -10.63 -26.30
CA MET A 1 -3.07 -9.81 -25.12
C MET A 1 -1.78 -10.37 -24.50
N PRO A 2 -0.94 -9.55 -23.85
CA PRO A 2 0.24 -10.08 -23.16
C PRO A 2 -0.20 -11.10 -22.11
N THR A 3 0.56 -12.19 -22.00
CA THR A 3 0.40 -13.19 -20.94
C THR A 3 1.54 -12.95 -19.97
N TYR A 4 1.23 -12.39 -18.80
CA TYR A 4 2.23 -12.08 -17.78
C TYR A 4 2.73 -13.36 -17.11
N THR A 5 4.04 -13.46 -16.92
CA THR A 5 4.63 -14.42 -15.99
C THR A 5 4.50 -13.90 -14.56
N ASN A 6 4.68 -14.78 -13.57
CA ASN A 6 4.68 -14.36 -12.16
C ASN A 6 5.74 -13.28 -11.89
N LEU A 7 6.91 -13.39 -12.53
CA LEU A 7 7.97 -12.40 -12.38
C LEU A 7 7.57 -11.05 -13.01
N ASP A 8 6.83 -11.06 -14.11
CA ASP A 8 6.30 -9.82 -14.69
C ASP A 8 5.29 -9.16 -13.75
N LEU A 9 4.43 -9.94 -13.08
CA LEU A 9 3.50 -9.44 -12.08
C LEU A 9 4.23 -8.84 -10.87
N VAL A 10 5.32 -9.47 -10.40
CA VAL A 10 6.14 -8.89 -9.32
C VAL A 10 6.75 -7.57 -9.74
N LYS A 11 7.37 -7.52 -10.92
CA LYS A 11 8.00 -6.31 -11.47
C LYS A 11 7.01 -5.19 -11.77
N GLN A 12 5.72 -5.50 -11.86
CA GLN A 12 4.66 -4.50 -12.01
C GLN A 12 4.28 -3.80 -10.70
N CYS A 13 4.71 -4.31 -9.55
CA CYS A 13 4.57 -3.67 -8.23
C CYS A 13 5.92 -3.19 -7.70
N ASP A 14 6.91 -4.05 -7.72
CA ASP A 14 8.20 -3.78 -7.09
C ASP A 14 9.15 -3.19 -8.13
N LYS A 15 9.07 -1.87 -8.29
CA LYS A 15 9.71 -1.13 -9.37
C LYS A 15 10.85 -0.24 -8.92
N PHE A 16 10.88 0.13 -7.66
CA PHE A 16 11.91 1.02 -7.16
C PHE A 16 13.19 0.22 -6.87
N PRO A 17 14.38 0.70 -7.28
CA PRO A 17 15.63 0.03 -6.94
C PRO A 17 15.82 -0.05 -5.43
N TYR A 18 16.55 -1.04 -4.96
CA TYR A 18 16.91 -1.15 -3.55
C TYR A 18 18.37 -0.77 -3.30
N PRO A 19 18.69 -0.13 -2.16
CA PRO A 19 20.06 0.30 -1.86
C PRO A 19 21.04 -0.87 -1.69
N HIS A 20 20.56 -2.05 -1.32
CA HIS A 20 21.40 -3.22 -1.08
C HIS A 20 21.64 -4.09 -2.33
N THR A 21 20.79 -3.97 -3.35
CA THR A 21 20.93 -4.70 -4.63
C THR A 21 21.47 -3.79 -5.74
N GLU A 22 21.00 -2.55 -5.80
CA GLU A 22 21.24 -1.60 -6.90
C GLU A 22 21.60 -0.19 -6.37
N PRO A 23 22.70 -0.05 -5.60
CA PRO A 23 23.01 1.17 -4.85
C PRO A 23 23.17 2.42 -5.72
N GLU A 24 23.80 2.31 -6.89
CA GLU A 24 24.03 3.45 -7.80
C GLU A 24 22.72 3.91 -8.46
N VAL A 25 21.87 2.96 -8.84
CA VAL A 25 20.55 3.23 -9.42
C VAL A 25 19.67 3.88 -8.36
N TYR A 26 19.60 3.30 -7.16
CA TYR A 26 18.89 3.86 -6.02
C TYR A 26 19.32 5.30 -5.71
N ALA A 27 20.63 5.54 -5.59
CA ALA A 27 21.16 6.88 -5.30
C ALA A 27 20.77 7.89 -6.39
N ARG A 28 20.83 7.49 -7.66
CA ARG A 28 20.42 8.33 -8.79
C ARG A 28 18.92 8.64 -8.73
N GLU A 29 18.06 7.63 -8.59
CA GLU A 29 16.61 7.83 -8.56
C GLU A 29 16.21 8.70 -7.36
N VAL A 30 16.69 8.39 -6.16
CA VAL A 30 16.41 9.17 -4.93
C VAL A 30 16.88 10.62 -5.04
N SER A 31 17.99 10.90 -5.74
CA SER A 31 18.50 12.28 -5.91
C SER A 31 17.54 13.21 -6.65
N THR A 32 16.53 12.64 -7.34
CA THR A 32 15.51 13.42 -8.04
C THR A 32 14.40 13.94 -7.11
N TYR A 33 14.27 13.37 -5.91
CA TYR A 33 13.23 13.72 -4.93
C TYR A 33 13.75 14.66 -3.84
N PHE A 34 12.81 15.29 -3.13
CA PHE A 34 13.06 15.89 -1.83
C PHE A 34 12.94 14.84 -0.74
N LYS A 35 13.86 14.83 0.21
CA LYS A 35 13.81 13.93 1.37
C LYS A 35 12.98 14.54 2.48
N PHE A 36 12.00 13.80 2.96
CA PHE A 36 11.15 14.19 4.08
C PHE A 36 11.78 13.75 5.41
N HIS A 37 11.93 14.71 6.32
CA HIS A 37 12.44 14.54 7.67
C HIS A 37 11.45 15.07 8.69
N VAL A 38 11.55 14.55 9.91
CA VAL A 38 10.87 15.06 11.10
C VAL A 38 11.91 15.46 12.12
N GLU A 39 11.72 16.62 12.76
CA GLU A 39 12.63 17.10 13.79
C GLU A 39 12.73 16.11 14.96
N GLY A 40 13.97 15.78 15.33
CA GLY A 40 14.27 14.74 16.32
C GLY A 40 14.26 13.30 15.77
N CYS A 41 14.06 13.10 14.46
CA CYS A 41 14.19 11.81 13.79
C CYS A 41 15.38 11.83 12.82
N ASP A 42 16.35 10.93 13.05
CA ASP A 42 17.57 10.85 12.20
C ASP A 42 17.31 10.18 10.84
N SER A 43 16.15 9.54 10.66
CA SER A 43 15.80 8.83 9.43
C SER A 43 15.09 9.72 8.43
N VAL A 44 15.27 9.40 7.15
CA VAL A 44 14.39 9.89 6.08
C VAL A 44 13.09 9.11 6.17
N LEU A 45 11.98 9.81 6.37
CA LEU A 45 10.66 9.19 6.54
C LEU A 45 9.85 9.11 5.25
N GLY A 46 10.29 9.80 4.20
CA GLY A 46 9.63 9.73 2.90
C GLY A 46 10.33 10.57 1.84
N PHE A 47 9.72 10.58 0.66
CA PHE A 47 10.21 11.32 -0.49
C PHE A 47 9.07 12.12 -1.12
N MET A 48 9.35 13.35 -1.52
CA MET A 48 8.40 14.23 -2.17
C MET A 48 8.88 14.58 -3.57
N LEU A 49 7.96 14.60 -4.52
CA LEU A 49 8.24 15.06 -5.89
C LEU A 49 8.59 16.56 -5.88
N PRO A 50 9.53 17.02 -6.72
CA PRO A 50 9.84 18.44 -6.84
C PRO A 50 8.62 19.30 -7.17
N SER A 51 7.69 18.80 -8.00
CA SER A 51 6.44 19.49 -8.35
C SER A 51 5.53 19.69 -7.14
N VAL A 52 5.42 18.69 -6.26
CA VAL A 52 4.65 18.79 -5.01
C VAL A 52 5.28 19.83 -4.10
N VAL A 53 6.60 19.81 -3.93
CA VAL A 53 7.30 20.77 -3.06
C VAL A 53 7.18 22.21 -3.55
N GLN A 54 7.19 22.40 -4.86
CA GLN A 54 7.02 23.72 -5.49
C GLN A 54 5.58 24.22 -5.48
N GLY A 55 4.60 23.30 -5.54
CA GLY A 55 3.18 23.63 -5.53
C GLY A 55 2.63 23.98 -4.15
N PHE A 56 3.32 23.59 -3.08
CA PHE A 56 2.83 23.77 -1.71
C PHE A 56 3.22 25.13 -1.12
N GLN A 57 2.28 25.76 -0.43
CA GLN A 57 2.57 26.91 0.44
C GLN A 57 2.91 26.39 1.82
N TRP A 58 4.18 26.48 2.19
CA TRP A 58 4.71 25.90 3.42
C TRP A 58 4.43 26.79 4.65
N PRO A 59 3.69 26.30 5.66
CA PRO A 59 3.56 26.97 6.95
C PRO A 59 4.90 27.04 7.70
N ASP A 60 4.99 27.93 8.70
CA ASP A 60 6.24 28.22 9.44
C ASP A 60 6.79 27.02 10.25
N PHE A 61 5.95 26.04 10.55
CA PHE A 61 6.35 24.77 11.17
C PHE A 61 7.00 23.78 10.19
N TRP A 62 7.24 24.19 8.94
CA TRP A 62 8.04 23.48 7.97
C TRP A 62 9.35 24.23 7.66
N SER A 63 10.39 23.47 7.31
CA SER A 63 11.62 24.01 6.72
C SER A 63 11.86 23.32 5.39
N VAL A 64 12.09 24.09 4.33
CA VAL A 64 12.42 23.55 3.01
C VAL A 64 13.80 24.06 2.60
N ASP A 65 14.70 23.13 2.31
CA ASP A 65 16.00 23.42 1.71
C ASP A 65 15.97 22.94 0.25
N TYR A 66 15.90 23.90 -0.67
CA TYR A 66 15.84 23.61 -2.11
C TYR A 66 17.19 23.21 -2.70
N GLU A 67 18.31 23.55 -2.06
CA GLU A 67 19.64 23.18 -2.53
C GLU A 67 19.97 21.74 -2.12
N GLN A 68 19.73 21.40 -0.85
CA GLN A 68 19.92 20.04 -0.32
C GLN A 68 18.75 19.11 -0.63
N LYS A 69 17.65 19.64 -1.19
CA LYS A 69 16.39 18.93 -1.45
C LYS A 69 15.86 18.21 -0.21
N THR A 70 15.65 18.97 0.86
CA THR A 70 15.05 18.44 2.09
C THR A 70 13.82 19.21 2.49
N VAL A 71 12.86 18.50 3.08
CA VAL A 71 11.65 19.05 3.69
C VAL A 71 11.60 18.53 5.12
N LEU A 72 11.57 19.42 6.11
CA LEU A 72 11.60 19.09 7.53
C LEU A 72 10.31 19.57 8.21
N LEU A 73 9.56 18.65 8.81
CA LEU A 73 8.48 18.99 9.74
C LEU A 73 9.09 19.30 11.11
N ARG A 74 8.92 20.53 11.58
CA ARG A 74 9.39 21.00 12.89
C ARG A 74 8.35 20.71 13.97
N GLY A 75 8.81 20.66 15.22
CA GLY A 75 7.99 20.49 16.41
C GLY A 75 8.73 19.67 17.45
N ALA A 76 8.64 20.08 18.72
CA ALA A 76 9.41 19.51 19.82
C ALA A 76 8.99 18.08 20.17
N ASN A 77 7.74 17.71 19.92
CA ASN A 77 7.19 16.40 20.24
C ASN A 77 6.09 15.97 19.24
N PHE A 78 5.58 14.75 19.43
CA PHE A 78 4.56 14.15 18.56
C PHE A 78 3.24 14.94 18.58
N GLU A 79 2.79 15.38 19.76
CA GLU A 79 1.52 16.09 19.94
C GLU A 79 1.51 17.42 19.17
N GLU A 80 2.56 18.23 19.34
CA GLU A 80 2.71 19.51 18.64
C GLU A 80 2.71 19.32 17.11
N ARG A 81 3.41 18.30 16.61
CA ARG A 81 3.42 18.01 15.17
C ARG A 81 2.03 17.60 14.66
N ASN A 82 1.31 16.80 15.43
CA ASN A 82 -0.03 16.36 15.04
C ASN A 82 -1.03 17.53 15.01
N GLU A 83 -0.96 18.42 16.00
CA GLU A 83 -1.73 19.67 16.03
C GLU A 83 -1.40 20.59 14.85
N ASN A 84 -0.11 20.81 14.59
CA ASN A 84 0.36 21.65 13.49
C ASN A 84 -0.12 21.15 12.12
N MET A 85 -0.04 19.85 11.91
CA MET A 85 -0.45 19.23 10.66
C MET A 85 -1.96 19.30 10.44
N GLY A 86 -2.74 19.54 11.50
CA GLY A 86 -4.20 19.58 11.43
C GLY A 86 -4.77 18.29 10.86
N TRP A 87 -4.03 17.19 10.96
CA TRP A 87 -4.48 15.87 10.56
C TRP A 87 -5.67 15.53 11.44
N ARG A 88 -6.87 15.76 10.92
CA ARG A 88 -8.00 14.93 11.31
C ARG A 88 -7.62 13.50 10.99
N ASP A 89 -8.22 12.54 11.68
CA ASP A 89 -8.18 11.12 11.35
C ASP A 89 -8.85 10.87 9.96
N GLU A 90 -8.40 11.57 8.92
CA GLU A 90 -8.92 11.56 7.58
C GLU A 90 -8.12 10.52 6.79
N LEU A 91 -8.77 9.36 6.68
CA LEU A 91 -8.51 8.25 5.78
C LEU A 91 -8.08 8.72 4.38
N TYR A 92 -6.92 8.25 3.89
CA TYR A 92 -6.55 8.29 2.47
C TYR A 92 -5.58 7.15 2.14
N PRO A 93 -5.59 6.61 0.91
CA PRO A 93 -6.70 6.12 0.11
C PRO A 93 -6.91 4.60 0.26
N VAL A 94 -8.17 4.22 0.21
CA VAL A 94 -8.73 2.87 0.11
C VAL A 94 -8.19 2.12 -1.10
N TYR A 95 -7.77 0.86 -0.90
CA TYR A 95 -8.30 -0.33 -1.56
C TYR A 95 -7.61 -1.56 -0.96
N GLY A 96 -8.33 -2.25 -0.08
CA GLY A 96 -7.79 -3.23 0.87
C GLY A 96 -7.39 -2.54 2.17
N GLY A 97 -8.36 -1.93 2.85
CA GLY A 97 -8.27 -1.25 4.15
C GLY A 97 -6.88 -0.82 4.65
N GLY A 98 -6.56 0.46 4.49
CA GLY A 98 -5.38 1.04 5.12
C GLY A 98 -5.42 0.85 6.64
N ILE A 99 -4.26 0.60 7.26
CA ILE A 99 -4.19 0.55 8.72
C ILE A 99 -4.24 1.98 9.24
N ALA A 100 -5.33 2.33 9.92
CA ALA A 100 -5.49 3.65 10.52
C ALA A 100 -4.43 3.89 11.61
N SER A 101 -4.10 5.16 11.86
CA SER A 101 -3.19 5.50 12.95
C SER A 101 -3.75 4.99 14.28
N GLY A 102 -2.95 4.21 15.00
CA GLY A 102 -3.35 3.60 16.28
C GLY A 102 -3.98 2.21 16.15
N ASP A 103 -4.39 1.78 14.95
CA ASP A 103 -4.86 0.41 14.71
C ASP A 103 -3.68 -0.56 14.57
N THR A 104 -3.86 -1.76 15.10
CA THR A 104 -3.05 -2.91 14.72
C THR A 104 -3.51 -3.47 13.36
N PRO A 105 -2.65 -4.19 12.61
CA PRO A 105 -3.07 -4.85 11.38
C PRO A 105 -4.28 -5.79 11.57
N PHE A 106 -4.40 -6.41 12.75
CA PHE A 106 -5.51 -7.33 13.05
C PHE A 106 -6.83 -6.59 13.32
N GLU A 107 -6.78 -5.42 13.97
CA GLU A 107 -7.95 -4.57 14.15
C GLU A 107 -8.46 -4.03 12.82
N SER A 108 -7.55 -3.68 11.90
CA SER A 108 -7.91 -3.27 10.54
C SER A 108 -8.67 -4.37 9.82
N ILE A 109 -8.11 -5.59 9.69
CA ILE A 109 -8.82 -6.68 8.97
C ILE A 109 -10.15 -7.07 9.63
N LEU A 110 -10.28 -6.92 10.95
CA LEU A 110 -11.53 -7.15 11.66
C LEU A 110 -12.62 -6.13 11.28
N ARG A 111 -12.24 -4.87 11.08
CA ARG A 111 -13.15 -3.80 10.67
C ARG A 111 -13.51 -3.94 9.19
N GLU A 112 -12.50 -4.05 8.33
CA GLU A 112 -12.65 -4.06 6.87
C GLU A 112 -13.41 -5.30 6.38
N ALA A 113 -13.15 -6.49 6.94
CA ALA A 113 -13.92 -7.69 6.56
C ALA A 113 -15.41 -7.58 6.94
N THR A 114 -15.74 -6.79 7.96
CA THR A 114 -17.14 -6.50 8.31
C THR A 114 -17.76 -5.46 7.36
N GLU A 115 -17.03 -4.40 7.03
CA GLU A 115 -17.49 -3.29 6.18
C GLU A 115 -17.59 -3.70 4.70
N GLU A 116 -16.58 -4.38 4.17
CA GLU A 116 -16.50 -4.69 2.74
C GLU A 116 -17.23 -6.01 2.37
N ALA A 117 -17.35 -6.97 3.30
CA ALA A 117 -17.78 -8.34 2.97
C ALA A 117 -18.80 -8.97 3.93
N SER A 118 -19.41 -8.18 4.84
CA SER A 118 -20.42 -8.61 5.82
C SER A 118 -19.97 -9.71 6.79
N PHE A 119 -18.67 -9.92 7.03
CA PHE A 119 -18.25 -10.88 8.04
C PHE A 119 -18.59 -10.39 9.45
N SER A 120 -19.03 -11.29 10.32
CA SER A 120 -19.13 -10.94 11.74
C SER A 120 -17.73 -10.83 12.35
N LYS A 121 -17.52 -9.82 13.19
CA LYS A 121 -16.25 -9.65 13.91
C LYS A 121 -15.85 -10.90 14.71
N ASP A 122 -16.83 -11.56 15.34
CA ASP A 122 -16.60 -12.81 16.06
C ASP A 122 -16.07 -13.92 15.13
N TYR A 123 -16.59 -14.04 13.91
CA TYR A 123 -16.11 -15.02 12.94
C TYR A 123 -14.68 -14.73 12.49
N VAL A 124 -14.37 -13.49 12.10
CA VAL A 124 -13.03 -13.11 11.66
C VAL A 124 -12.02 -13.30 12.79
N SER A 125 -12.35 -12.83 13.99
CA SER A 125 -11.44 -12.90 15.14
C SER A 125 -11.05 -14.34 15.53
N LYS A 126 -11.95 -15.31 15.33
CA LYS A 126 -11.71 -16.73 15.66
C LYS A 126 -11.00 -17.50 14.57
N ASN A 127 -11.19 -17.11 13.30
CA ASN A 127 -10.83 -17.95 12.15
C ASN A 127 -9.73 -17.34 11.26
N ALA A 128 -9.50 -16.02 11.31
CA ALA A 128 -8.45 -15.38 10.54
C ALA A 128 -7.07 -15.79 11.05
N LYS A 129 -6.18 -16.13 10.13
CA LYS A 129 -4.80 -16.55 10.44
C LYS A 129 -3.83 -15.55 9.81
N CYS A 130 -2.94 -14.99 10.63
CA CYS A 130 -1.84 -14.18 10.11
C CYS A 130 -0.86 -15.08 9.34
N CYS A 131 -0.59 -14.74 8.09
CA CYS A 131 0.20 -15.53 7.16
C CYS A 131 1.53 -14.88 6.76
N GLY A 132 1.79 -13.65 7.24
CA GLY A 132 3.04 -12.93 7.00
C GLY A 132 2.80 -11.54 6.46
N VAL A 133 3.82 -10.99 5.80
CA VAL A 133 3.80 -9.66 5.21
C VAL A 133 4.40 -9.71 3.82
N VAL A 134 3.72 -9.13 2.84
CA VAL A 134 4.24 -8.84 1.51
C VAL A 134 4.67 -7.38 1.48
N SER A 135 5.95 -7.12 1.26
CA SER A 135 6.50 -5.76 1.12
C SER A 135 7.04 -5.54 -0.28
N TYR A 136 6.78 -4.36 -0.85
CA TYR A 136 7.30 -3.95 -2.15
C TYR A 136 7.46 -2.43 -2.19
N PHE A 137 8.14 -1.94 -3.22
CA PHE A 137 8.32 -0.52 -3.47
C PHE A 137 7.84 -0.17 -4.88
N ASP A 138 6.61 0.36 -4.97
CA ASP A 138 6.05 0.83 -6.24
C ASP A 138 6.38 2.30 -6.50
N VAL A 139 6.33 2.65 -7.78
CA VAL A 139 6.35 4.01 -8.28
C VAL A 139 5.08 4.22 -9.09
N ARG A 140 4.28 5.20 -8.68
CA ARG A 140 3.03 5.51 -9.36
C ARG A 140 3.28 5.83 -10.83
N ASP A 141 2.62 5.11 -11.72
CA ASP A 141 2.75 5.27 -13.17
C ASP A 141 1.41 5.56 -13.84
N GLU A 142 1.40 5.58 -15.17
CA GLU A 142 0.27 5.93 -16.02
C GLU A 142 -0.97 5.04 -15.84
N ARG A 143 -0.86 3.93 -15.09
CA ARG A 143 -1.99 3.07 -14.73
C ARG A 143 -2.85 3.67 -13.60
N ALA A 144 -2.35 4.70 -12.91
CA ALA A 144 -3.09 5.38 -11.87
C ALA A 144 -4.32 6.13 -12.42
N ALA A 145 -5.25 6.48 -11.53
CA ALA A 145 -6.46 7.21 -11.89
C ALA A 145 -6.12 8.58 -12.52
N PRO A 146 -6.95 9.11 -13.44
CA PRO A 146 -6.75 10.42 -14.02
C PRO A 146 -6.56 11.51 -12.96
N GLY A 147 -5.50 12.31 -13.12
CA GLY A 147 -5.14 13.36 -12.17
C GLY A 147 -4.23 12.92 -11.02
N ALA A 148 -3.90 11.64 -10.92
CA ALA A 148 -2.94 11.17 -9.92
C ALA A 148 -1.51 11.64 -10.20
N GLU A 149 -0.74 11.87 -9.14
CA GLU A 149 0.65 12.32 -9.22
C GLU A 149 1.58 11.17 -9.66
N ILE A 150 1.96 11.18 -10.94
CA ILE A 150 2.93 10.22 -11.49
C ILE A 150 4.32 10.43 -10.88
N GLY A 151 5.02 9.32 -10.62
CA GLY A 151 6.34 9.31 -9.97
C GLY A 151 6.28 9.27 -8.45
N LEU A 152 5.08 9.24 -7.85
CA LEU A 152 4.97 9.12 -6.39
C LEU A 152 5.54 7.79 -5.91
N LEU A 153 6.46 7.85 -4.95
CA LEU A 153 7.07 6.70 -4.31
C LEU A 153 6.09 6.07 -3.31
N GLN A 154 5.79 4.79 -3.49
CA GLN A 154 4.82 4.02 -2.70
C GLN A 154 5.49 2.78 -2.09
N PRO A 155 6.29 2.94 -1.02
CA PRO A 155 6.75 1.79 -0.24
C PRO A 155 5.56 1.23 0.57
N GLU A 156 5.23 -0.04 0.37
CA GLU A 156 4.04 -0.66 0.95
C GLU A 156 4.36 -1.96 1.69
N CYS A 157 3.59 -2.21 2.75
CA CYS A 157 3.59 -3.46 3.51
C CYS A 157 2.15 -3.95 3.64
N ILE A 158 1.86 -5.12 3.08
CA ILE A 158 0.55 -5.76 3.15
C ILE A 158 0.64 -6.90 4.16
N TYR A 159 -0.06 -6.76 5.28
CA TYR A 159 -0.20 -7.82 6.27
C TYR A 159 -1.25 -8.82 5.78
N VAL A 160 -0.83 -10.06 5.53
CA VAL A 160 -1.66 -11.06 4.86
C VAL A 160 -2.36 -11.93 5.90
N TYR A 161 -3.67 -12.09 5.74
CA TYR A 161 -4.50 -12.98 6.53
C TYR A 161 -5.25 -13.95 5.63
N ASP A 162 -5.24 -15.23 6.00
CA ASP A 162 -6.12 -16.22 5.41
C ASP A 162 -7.36 -16.39 6.29
N LEU A 163 -8.53 -16.46 5.67
CA LEU A 163 -9.80 -16.74 6.33
C LEU A 163 -10.52 -17.84 5.57
N GLU A 164 -10.65 -19.01 6.21
CA GLU A 164 -11.46 -20.10 5.69
C GLU A 164 -12.94 -19.78 5.90
N VAL A 165 -13.76 -19.97 4.87
CA VAL A 165 -15.19 -19.60 4.87
C VAL A 165 -16.08 -20.83 4.74
N PRO A 166 -17.29 -20.83 5.34
CA PRO A 166 -18.26 -21.91 5.16
C PRO A 166 -18.67 -22.06 3.69
N GLU A 167 -19.04 -23.28 3.27
CA GLU A 167 -19.48 -23.55 1.89
C GLU A 167 -20.73 -22.75 1.49
N ASP A 168 -21.57 -22.39 2.46
CA ASP A 168 -22.81 -21.63 2.27
C ASP A 168 -22.65 -20.12 2.47
N PHE A 169 -21.43 -19.65 2.73
CA PHE A 169 -21.17 -18.23 2.89
C PHE A 169 -21.23 -17.48 1.56
N VAL A 170 -21.98 -16.39 1.55
CA VAL A 170 -22.10 -15.49 0.41
C VAL A 170 -21.75 -14.08 0.91
N PRO A 171 -20.57 -13.53 0.54
CA PRO A 171 -20.19 -12.18 0.92
C PRO A 171 -21.14 -11.16 0.31
N ARG A 172 -21.31 -10.03 1.00
CA ARG A 172 -22.10 -8.90 0.48
C ARG A 172 -21.34 -7.61 0.79
N PRO A 173 -21.35 -6.64 -0.14
CA PRO A 173 -20.87 -5.31 0.18
C PRO A 173 -21.84 -4.67 1.18
N GLU A 174 -21.37 -4.31 2.39
CA GLU A 174 -22.14 -3.43 3.29
C GLU A 174 -21.88 -1.96 2.97
N ASP A 175 -20.68 -1.65 2.47
CA ASP A 175 -20.32 -0.33 1.96
C ASP A 175 -20.46 -0.24 0.42
N MET A 176 -19.99 0.88 -0.14
CA MET A 176 -20.02 1.14 -1.59
C MET A 176 -18.67 0.85 -2.26
N GLU A 177 -17.75 0.15 -1.58
CA GLU A 177 -16.39 -0.04 -2.07
C GLU A 177 -16.25 -1.25 -3.00
N ALA A 178 -17.02 -2.30 -2.74
CA ALA A 178 -17.10 -3.49 -3.60
C ALA A 178 -18.36 -3.47 -4.48
N GLU A 179 -18.17 -3.66 -5.79
CA GLU A 179 -19.28 -3.72 -6.76
C GLU A 179 -20.00 -5.07 -6.76
N ASP A 180 -19.23 -6.18 -6.67
CA ASP A 180 -19.74 -7.56 -6.72
C ASP A 180 -18.69 -8.53 -6.15
N PHE A 181 -19.14 -9.73 -5.76
CA PHE A 181 -18.29 -10.83 -5.32
C PHE A 181 -18.46 -12.06 -6.23
N ARG A 182 -17.33 -12.69 -6.59
CA ARG A 182 -17.33 -13.89 -7.42
C ARG A 182 -16.47 -14.99 -6.80
N LEU A 183 -17.02 -16.18 -6.73
CA LEU A 183 -16.29 -17.38 -6.32
C LEU A 183 -15.57 -17.98 -7.53
N TRP A 184 -14.24 -17.98 -7.51
CA TRP A 184 -13.41 -18.51 -8.60
C TRP A 184 -12.59 -19.72 -8.14
N GLY A 185 -12.40 -20.67 -9.05
CA GLY A 185 -11.45 -21.75 -8.87
C GLY A 185 -10.01 -21.30 -9.13
N ILE A 186 -9.05 -22.16 -8.75
CA ILE A 186 -7.62 -21.91 -8.98
C ILE A 186 -7.29 -21.70 -10.47
N PRO A 187 -7.79 -22.52 -11.42
CA PRO A 187 -7.49 -22.30 -12.84
C PRO A 187 -7.96 -20.95 -13.36
N GLU A 188 -9.15 -20.50 -12.94
CA GLU A 188 -9.71 -19.19 -13.30
C GLU A 188 -8.85 -18.06 -12.75
N LEU A 189 -8.47 -18.12 -11.47
CA LEU A 189 -7.59 -17.13 -10.83
C LEU A 189 -6.23 -17.04 -11.55
N GLN A 190 -5.61 -18.17 -11.88
CA GLN A 190 -4.34 -18.20 -12.59
C GLN A 190 -4.44 -17.58 -13.99
N MET A 191 -5.54 -17.85 -14.71
CA MET A 191 -5.75 -17.28 -16.03
C MET A 191 -5.96 -15.76 -15.97
N ALA A 192 -6.79 -15.28 -15.04
CA ALA A 192 -7.04 -13.86 -14.84
C ALA A 192 -5.79 -13.09 -14.39
N LEU A 193 -4.97 -13.68 -13.51
CA LEU A 193 -3.66 -13.14 -13.14
C LEU A 193 -2.74 -12.97 -14.36
N ARG A 194 -2.63 -14.02 -15.19
CA ARG A 194 -1.84 -13.97 -16.43
C ARG A 194 -2.35 -12.93 -17.41
N ASN A 195 -3.65 -12.65 -17.41
CA ASN A 195 -4.26 -11.63 -18.24
C ASN A 195 -4.12 -10.21 -17.67
N GLY A 196 -3.59 -10.05 -16.44
CA GLY A 196 -3.45 -8.75 -15.79
C GLY A 196 -4.78 -8.16 -15.33
N GLU A 197 -5.76 -9.01 -15.00
CA GLU A 197 -7.11 -8.58 -14.60
C GLU A 197 -7.20 -8.13 -13.14
N PHE A 198 -6.15 -8.32 -12.36
CA PHE A 198 -6.06 -7.89 -10.97
C PHE A 198 -5.26 -6.59 -10.83
N LYS A 199 -5.61 -5.80 -9.82
CA LYS A 199 -4.68 -4.77 -9.30
C LYS A 199 -3.36 -5.43 -8.96
N THR A 200 -2.28 -4.72 -9.21
CA THR A 200 -0.93 -5.29 -9.14
C THR A 200 -0.60 -5.80 -7.74
N ASN A 201 -1.03 -5.07 -6.71
CA ASN A 201 -0.83 -5.44 -5.31
C ASN A 201 -1.66 -6.69 -4.91
N CYS A 202 -2.90 -6.80 -5.38
CA CYS A 202 -3.72 -8.01 -5.23
C CYS A 202 -3.05 -9.21 -5.92
N ALA A 203 -2.43 -9.00 -7.08
CA ALA A 203 -1.68 -10.06 -7.77
C ALA A 203 -0.53 -10.58 -6.92
N LEU A 204 0.22 -9.72 -6.21
CA LEU A 204 1.26 -10.15 -5.29
C LEU A 204 0.73 -11.00 -4.14
N VAL A 205 -0.40 -10.61 -3.53
CA VAL A 205 -1.03 -11.39 -2.45
C VAL A 205 -1.48 -12.77 -2.94
N LEU A 206 -2.04 -12.85 -4.15
CA LEU A 206 -2.41 -14.13 -4.76
C LEU A 206 -1.18 -15.01 -5.08
N LEU A 207 -0.08 -14.42 -5.53
CA LEU A 207 1.18 -15.15 -5.73
C LEU A 207 1.75 -15.69 -4.43
N ASP A 208 1.75 -14.88 -3.36
CA ASP A 208 2.12 -15.33 -2.01
C ASP A 208 1.24 -16.52 -1.55
N PHE A 209 -0.07 -16.40 -1.69
CA PHE A 209 -1.01 -17.49 -1.39
C PHE A 209 -0.67 -18.76 -2.18
N PHE A 210 -0.47 -18.68 -3.49
CA PHE A 210 -0.11 -19.84 -4.31
C PHE A 210 1.20 -20.50 -3.87
N ILE A 211 2.21 -19.71 -3.51
CA ILE A 211 3.48 -20.21 -3.00
C ILE A 211 3.26 -20.95 -1.67
N ARG A 212 2.56 -20.35 -0.71
CA ARG A 212 2.30 -20.94 0.61
C ARG A 212 1.51 -22.25 0.53
N TYR A 213 0.59 -22.35 -0.42
CA TYR A 213 -0.24 -23.53 -0.64
C TYR A 213 0.31 -24.52 -1.68
N SER A 214 1.55 -24.33 -2.16
CA SER A 214 2.18 -25.20 -3.17
C SER A 214 1.35 -25.36 -4.45
N ILE A 215 0.62 -24.31 -4.83
CA ILE A 215 -0.14 -24.26 -6.07
C ILE A 215 0.83 -23.93 -7.19
N VAL A 216 1.01 -24.90 -8.10
CA VAL A 216 1.91 -24.75 -9.25
C VAL A 216 1.27 -23.79 -10.24
N ILE A 217 2.01 -22.74 -10.58
CA ILE A 217 1.60 -21.70 -11.53
C ILE A 217 2.26 -21.97 -12.87
#